data_AF-A0A967Q5C2-F1
#
_entry.id   AF-A0A967Q5C2-F1
#
_cell.length_a   1.000
_cell.length_b   1.000
_cell.length_c   1.000
_cell.angle_alpha   90.00
_cell.angle_beta   90.00
_cell.angle_gamma   90.00
#
_symmetry.space_group_name_H-M   'P 1'
#
loop_
_entity.id
_entity.type
_entity.pdbx_description
1 polymer ?
#
loop_
_entity_poly.entity_id
_entity_poly.type
_entity_poly.pdbx_seq_one_letter_code
_entity_poly.pdbx_strand_id
1 'polypeptide(L)' 'QYPYDKLVLATGSYPFVPPIPGSDQQGCLVYRTIDDLGEIRAQAQNSKIGVVVGGGLLGLECANALKNLGLETH' A
#
# COMPACT_ATOMS: atom_id res chain seq x y z
N GLN A 1 -25.09 -22.38 -0.88
CA GLN A 1 -25.51 -21.88 0.44
C GLN A 1 -24.94 -22.81 1.48
N TYR A 2 -24.29 -22.29 2.51
CA TYR A 2 -23.66 -23.10 3.56
C TYR A 2 -24.36 -22.79 4.89
N PRO A 3 -24.94 -23.79 5.59
CA PRO A 3 -25.49 -23.59 6.92
C PRO A 3 -24.37 -23.49 7.96
N TYR A 4 -24.60 -22.70 9.02
CA TYR A 4 -23.65 -22.52 10.12
C TYR A 4 -24.39 -22.29 11.44
N ASP A 5 -23.89 -22.87 12.52
CA ASP A 5 -24.41 -22.61 13.87
C ASP A 5 -23.86 -21.29 14.44
N LYS A 6 -22.61 -20.96 14.08
CA LYS A 6 -21.90 -19.71 14.39
C LYS A 6 -21.03 -19.32 13.21
N LEU A 7 -20.99 -18.02 12.91
CA LEU A 7 -20.18 -17.45 11.83
C LEU A 7 -19.25 -16.38 12.42
N VAL A 8 -17.97 -16.46 12.10
CA VAL A 8 -16.97 -15.43 12.43
C VAL A 8 -16.54 -14.75 11.14
N LEU A 9 -16.76 -13.44 11.06
CA LEU A 9 -16.31 -12.63 9.94
C LEU A 9 -14.93 -12.04 10.29
N ALA A 10 -13.89 -12.57 9.64
CA ALA A 10 -12.51 -12.15 9.79
C ALA A 10 -11.95 -11.58 8.47
N THR A 11 -12.77 -10.83 7.75
CA THR A 11 -12.47 -10.31 6.39
C THR A 11 -11.49 -9.14 6.37
N GLY A 12 -11.09 -8.64 7.55
CA GLY A 12 -10.14 -7.54 7.66
C GLY A 12 -10.69 -6.21 7.13
N SER A 13 -9.80 -5.43 6.51
CA SER A 13 -10.08 -4.08 5.98
C SER A 13 -9.23 -3.79 4.74
N TYR A 14 -9.66 -2.79 3.96
CA TYR A 14 -9.00 -2.30 2.76
C TYR A 14 -8.47 -0.86 2.97
N PRO A 15 -7.41 -0.46 2.24
CA PRO A 15 -6.88 0.91 2.29
C PRO A 15 -7.90 1.90 1.73
N PHE A 16 -7.98 3.08 2.34
CA PHE A 16 -8.76 4.18 1.79
C PHE A 16 -7.95 4.88 0.69
N VAL A 17 -8.44 4.83 -0.55
CA VAL A 17 -7.90 5.59 -1.68
C VAL A 17 -8.77 6.83 -1.89
N PRO A 18 -8.24 8.05 -1.74
CA PRO A 18 -9.02 9.28 -1.91
C PRO A 18 -9.59 9.37 -3.34
N PRO A 19 -10.85 9.81 -3.52
CA PRO A 19 -11.47 9.93 -4.84
C PRO A 19 -10.98 11.20 -5.55
N ILE A 20 -9.70 11.22 -5.93
CA ILE A 20 -9.04 12.33 -6.62
C ILE A 20 -8.57 11.90 -8.01
N PRO A 21 -8.51 12.82 -9.00
CA PRO A 21 -7.99 12.51 -10.32
C PRO A 21 -6.56 11.92 -10.26
N GLY A 22 -6.35 10.82 -10.97
CA GLY A 22 -5.05 10.15 -11.05
C GLY A 22 -4.71 9.19 -9.90
N SER A 23 -5.64 8.97 -8.95
CA SER A 23 -5.46 7.99 -7.86
C SER A 23 -5.35 6.53 -8.33
N ASP A 24 -5.69 6.26 -9.60
CA ASP A 24 -5.67 4.96 -10.28
C ASP A 24 -4.49 4.81 -11.27
N GLN A 25 -3.57 5.77 -11.34
CA GLN A 25 -2.38 5.66 -12.18
C GLN A 25 -1.53 4.47 -11.74
N GLN A 26 -0.79 3.87 -12.68
CA GLN A 26 0.03 2.69 -12.40
C GLN A 26 1.01 2.88 -11.24
N GLY A 27 1.54 4.09 -11.03
CA GLY A 27 2.45 4.41 -9.91
C GLY A 27 1.77 4.68 -8.56
N CYS A 28 0.44 4.73 -8.52
CA CYS A 28 -0.34 4.95 -7.29
C CYS A 28 -0.65 3.61 -6.63
N LEU A 29 0.27 3.17 -5.77
CA LEU A 29 0.20 1.89 -5.08
C LEU A 29 -0.35 2.04 -3.65
N VAL A 30 -0.94 0.99 -3.13
CA VAL A 30 -1.37 0.88 -1.73
C VAL A 30 -0.38 0.03 -0.93
N TYR A 31 -0.43 0.11 0.41
CA TYR A 31 0.51 -0.59 1.31
C TYR A 31 -0.27 -1.49 2.28
N ARG A 32 -0.73 -2.68 1.83
CA ARG A 32 -1.58 -3.56 2.65
C ARG A 32 -1.25 -5.04 2.58
N THR A 33 -1.16 -5.61 1.39
CA THR A 33 -0.94 -7.04 1.15
C THR A 33 0.51 -7.33 0.80
N ILE A 34 0.90 -8.61 0.82
CA ILE A 34 2.23 -9.02 0.38
C ILE A 34 2.44 -8.72 -1.11
N ASP A 35 1.38 -8.86 -1.91
CA ASP A 35 1.44 -8.58 -3.35
C ASP A 35 1.69 -7.09 -3.61
N ASP A 36 1.04 -6.21 -2.84
CA ASP A 36 1.27 -4.76 -2.91
C ASP A 36 2.75 -4.42 -2.65
N LEU A 37 3.38 -5.08 -1.66
CA LEU A 37 4.81 -4.88 -1.36
C LEU A 37 5.70 -5.36 -2.50
N GLY A 38 5.31 -6.42 -3.20
CA GLY A 38 5.97 -6.91 -4.40
C GLY A 38 5.94 -5.86 -5.53
N GLU A 39 4.78 -5.25 -5.76
CA GLU A 39 4.60 -4.20 -6.76
C GLU A 39 5.42 -2.95 -6.43
N ILE A 40 5.41 -2.49 -5.17
CA ILE A 40 6.21 -1.35 -4.71
C ILE A 40 7.70 -1.63 -4.93
N ARG A 41 8.18 -2.82 -4.56
CA ARG A 41 9.58 -3.20 -4.77
C ARG A 41 9.96 -3.25 -6.25
N ALA A 42 9.06 -3.73 -7.11
CA ALA A 42 9.31 -3.76 -8.55
C ALA A 42 9.38 -2.33 -9.15
N GLN A 43 8.47 -1.44 -8.76
CA GLN A 43 8.49 -0.05 -9.24
C GLN A 43 9.68 0.74 -8.70
N ALA A 44 10.08 0.47 -7.46
CA ALA A 44 11.26 1.06 -6.84
C ALA A 44 12.54 0.86 -7.67
N GLN A 45 12.69 -0.28 -8.36
CA GLN A 45 13.87 -0.57 -9.17
C GLN A 45 14.10 0.43 -10.32
N ASN A 46 13.02 1.04 -10.82
CA ASN A 46 13.05 1.96 -11.96
C ASN A 46 12.70 3.40 -11.55
N SER A 47 12.61 3.67 -10.25
CA SER A 47 12.19 4.95 -9.70
C SER A 47 13.33 5.62 -8.92
N LYS A 48 13.39 6.95 -8.98
CA LYS A 48 14.34 7.74 -8.17
C LYS A 48 13.69 8.32 -6.92
N ILE A 49 12.40 8.65 -7.02
CA ILE A 49 11.63 9.36 -6.00
C ILE A 49 10.42 8.50 -5.64
N GLY A 50 10.16 8.37 -4.35
CA GLY A 50 8.95 7.76 -3.80
C GLY A 50 8.25 8.73 -2.84
N VAL A 51 6.92 8.81 -2.90
CA VAL A 51 6.13 9.72 -2.06
C VAL A 51 5.16 8.89 -1.23
N VAL A 52 5.08 9.18 0.07
CA VAL A 52 4.10 8.54 0.94
C VAL A 52 2.97 9.50 1.29
N VAL A 53 1.75 9.16 0.85
CA VAL A 53 0.55 9.93 1.18
C VAL A 53 -0.06 9.38 2.46
N GLY A 54 0.28 10.03 3.58
CA GLY A 54 -0.25 9.74 4.92
C GLY A 54 0.85 9.48 5.95
N GLY A 55 0.83 10.24 7.06
CA GLY A 55 1.87 10.19 8.11
C GLY A 55 1.53 9.34 9.33
N GLY A 56 0.62 8.37 9.20
CA GLY A 56 0.32 7.40 10.27
C GLY A 56 1.43 6.34 10.41
N LEU A 57 1.26 5.39 11.34
CA LEU A 57 2.25 4.33 11.60
C LEU A 57 2.71 3.60 10.32
N LEU A 58 1.77 3.06 9.54
CA LEU A 58 2.08 2.39 8.28
C LEU A 58 2.72 3.33 7.25
N GLY A 59 2.35 4.61 7.26
CA GLY A 59 2.95 5.61 6.37
C GLY A 59 4.42 5.84 6.70
N LEU A 60 4.76 5.96 7.98
CA LEU A 60 6.14 6.09 8.42
C LEU A 60 6.97 4.83 8.13
N GLU A 61 6.37 3.65 8.29
CA GLU A 61 7.01 2.38 7.92
C GLU A 61 7.24 2.28 6.40
N CYS A 62 6.26 2.67 5.60
CA CYS A 62 6.37 2.73 4.14
C CYS A 62 7.48 3.72 3.72
N ALA A 63 7.52 4.92 4.32
CA ALA A 63 8.56 5.91 4.04
C ALA A 63 9.96 5.38 4.37
N ASN A 64 10.10 4.67 5.49
CA ASN A 64 11.36 3.99 5.83
C ASN A 64 11.70 2.88 4.83
N ALA A 65 10.71 2.10 4.38
CA ALA A 65 10.91 1.08 3.36
C ALA A 65 11.39 1.66 2.02
N LEU A 66 10.81 2.78 1.57
CA LEU A 66 11.25 3.48 0.35
C LEU A 66 12.68 3.97 0.47
N LYS A 67 13.07 4.55 1.62
CA LYS A 67 14.47 4.90 1.89
C LYS A 67 15.41 3.68 1.83
N ASN A 68 15.01 2.56 2.42
CA ASN A 68 15.80 1.31 2.39
C ASN A 68 15.91 0.72 0.97
N LEU A 69 14.94 1.01 0.10
CA LEU A 69 14.97 0.65 -1.32
C LEU A 69 15.83 1.63 -2.16
N GLY A 70 16.39 2.68 -1.55
CA GLY A 70 17.29 3.63 -2.20
C GLY A 70 16.60 4.80 -2.89
N LEU A 71 15.33 5.05 -2.61
CA LEU A 71 14.59 6.18 -3.19
C LEU A 71 14.80 7.45 -2.37
N GLU A 72 14.87 8.59 -3.05
CA GLU A 72 14.58 9.87 -2.42
C GLU A 72 13.11 9.85 -1.98
N THR A 73 12.86 10.09 -0.68
CA THR A 73 11.55 9.90 -0.08
C THR A 73 10.98 11.23 0.39
N HIS A 74 9.73 11.52 0.00
CA HIS A 74 8.95 12.68 0.45
C HIS A 74 7.70 12.28 1.25
#